data_AF-A0A956TXT9-F1
#
_entry.id   AF-A0A956TXT9-F1
#
_cell.length_a   1.000
_cell.length_b   1.000
_cell.length_c   1.000
_cell.angle_alpha   90.00
_cell.angle_beta   90.00
_cell.angle_gamma   90.00
#
_symmetry.space_group_name_H-M   'P 1'
#
loop_
_entity.id
_entity.type
_entity.pdbx_description
1 polymer ?
#
loop_
_entity_poly.entity_id
_entity_poly.type
_entity_poly.pdbx_seq_one_letter_code
_entity_poly.pdbx_strand_id
1 'polypeptide(L)' 'GRGVGELLVKAALDQAKADGYTEIYLEMNSRFLRSVQLYRKFGFVLAPFDGAPRYGRSDLLLKRSL' A
#
# COMPACT_ATOMS: atom_id res chain seq x y z
N GLY A 1 -14.06 5.58 -11.88
CA GLY A 1 -12.98 6.51 -11.49
C GLY A 1 -12.02 6.65 -12.66
N ARG A 2 -11.32 7.77 -12.81
CA ARG A 2 -10.48 8.06 -14.00
C ARG A 2 -9.12 7.32 -14.02
N GLY A 3 -8.96 6.21 -13.31
CA GLY A 3 -7.70 5.45 -13.25
C GLY A 3 -6.53 6.10 -12.51
N VAL A 4 -6.66 7.34 -12.01
CA VAL A 4 -5.54 8.10 -11.40
C VAL A 4 -4.86 7.36 -10.25
N GLY A 5 -5.63 6.66 -9.41
CA GLY A 5 -5.05 5.88 -8.30
C GLY A 5 -4.14 4.75 -8.78
N GLU A 6 -4.49 4.08 -9.89
CA GLU A 6 -3.67 3.00 -10.47
C GLU A 6 -2.37 3.56 -11.06
N LEU A 7 -2.46 4.69 -11.77
CA LEU A 7 -1.29 5.38 -12.32
C LEU A 7 -0.34 5.83 -11.21
N LEU A 8 -0.87 6.39 -10.12
CA LEU A 8 -0.07 6.86 -9.00
C LEU A 8 0.65 5.69 -8.30
N VAL A 9 -0.06 4.60 -8.01
CA VAL A 9 0.54 3.43 -7.37
C VAL A 9 1.63 2.85 -8.26
N LYS A 10 1.39 2.71 -9.57
CA LYS A 10 2.40 2.25 -10.51
C LYS A 10 3.65 3.14 -10.50
N ALA A 11 3.48 4.45 -10.63
CA ALA A 11 4.60 5.39 -10.65
C ALA A 11 5.42 5.35 -9.35
N ALA A 12 4.77 5.24 -8.20
CA ALA A 12 5.45 5.14 -6.91
C ALA A 12 6.27 3.84 -6.78
N LEU A 13 5.72 2.72 -7.25
CA LEU A 13 6.41 1.42 -7.25
C LEU A 13 7.62 1.42 -8.19
N ASP A 14 7.47 1.98 -9.39
CA ASP A 14 8.55 2.09 -10.37
C ASP A 14 9.69 2.96 -9.82
N GLN A 15 9.36 4.10 -9.19
CA GLN A 15 10.36 4.96 -8.54
C GLN A 15 11.07 4.24 -7.39
N ALA A 16 10.32 3.57 -6.51
CA ALA A 16 10.93 2.90 -5.37
C ALA A 16 11.88 1.77 -5.79
N LYS A 17 11.56 1.05 -6.88
CA LYS A 17 12.48 0.08 -7.49
C LYS A 17 13.74 0.75 -8.03
N ALA A 18 13.59 1.87 -8.74
CA ALA A 18 14.72 2.61 -9.30
C ALA A 18 15.66 3.14 -8.21
N ASP A 19 15.11 3.52 -7.06
CA ASP A 19 15.86 3.99 -5.90
C ASP A 19 16.50 2.85 -5.08
N GLY A 20 16.26 1.58 -5.46
CA GLY A 20 16.85 0.40 -4.79
C GLY A 20 16.13 -0.06 -3.53
N TYR A 21 14.90 0.39 -3.27
CA TYR A 21 14.09 -0.14 -2.18
C TYR A 21 13.64 -1.57 -2.49
N THR A 22 13.54 -2.39 -1.44
CA THR A 22 13.20 -3.82 -1.54
C THR A 22 11.80 -4.14 -1.02
N GLU A 23 11.20 -3.24 -0.24
CA GLU A 23 9.86 -3.41 0.31
C GLU A 23 9.16 -2.04 0.43
N ILE A 24 7.84 -2.04 0.22
CA ILE A 24 6.95 -0.93 0.57
C ILE A 24 5.85 -1.45 1.48
N TYR A 25 5.49 -0.65 2.48
CA TYR A 25 4.30 -0.84 3.27
C TYR A 25 3.43 0.43 3.31
N LEU A 26 2.16 0.24 3.60
CA LEU A 26 1.20 1.32 3.82
C LEU A 26 0.21 0.93 4.90
N GLU A 27 -0.17 1.93 5.70
CA GLU A 27 -1.22 1.80 6.69
C GLU A 27 -2.53 2.33 6.12
N MET A 28 -3.64 1.63 6.40
CA MET A 28 -4.94 1.99 5.87
C MET A 28 -6.05 1.64 6.86
N ASN A 29 -7.19 2.33 6.73
CA ASN A 29 -8.42 1.91 7.38
C ASN A 29 -9.21 0.90 6.52
N SER A 30 -9.62 -0.22 7.10
CA SER A 30 -10.40 -1.30 6.49
C SER A 30 -11.73 -0.83 5.90
N ARG A 31 -12.30 0.28 6.38
CA ARG A 31 -13.51 0.90 5.82
C ARG A 31 -13.32 1.38 4.39
N PHE A 32 -12.09 1.61 3.94
CA PHE A 32 -11.77 2.06 2.58
C PHE A 32 -11.61 0.88 1.61
N LEU A 33 -12.64 0.03 1.52
CA LEU A 33 -12.62 -1.22 0.74
C LEU A 33 -12.14 -1.06 -0.70
N ARG A 34 -12.51 0.03 -1.38
CA ARG A 34 -12.05 0.30 -2.76
C ARG A 34 -10.53 0.50 -2.84
N SER A 35 -9.94 1.18 -1.88
CA SER A 35 -8.49 1.37 -1.79
C SER A 35 -7.78 0.06 -1.43
N VAL A 36 -8.35 -0.73 -0.51
CA VAL A 36 -7.84 -2.08 -0.19
C VAL A 36 -7.73 -2.94 -1.43
N GLN A 37 -8.79 -2.98 -2.25
CA GLN A 37 -8.79 -3.75 -3.49
C GLN A 37 -7.80 -3.22 -4.53
N LEU A 38 -7.64 -1.90 -4.61
CA LEU A 38 -6.62 -1.28 -5.47
C LEU A 38 -5.22 -1.82 -5.11
N TYR A 39 -4.81 -1.71 -3.85
CA TYR A 39 -3.47 -2.16 -3.45
C TYR A 39 -3.29 -3.68 -3.60
N ARG A 40 -4.31 -4.49 -3.34
CA ARG A 40 -4.28 -5.93 -3.60
C ARG A 40 -4.02 -6.27 -5.06
N LYS A 41 -4.61 -5.53 -6.02
CA LYS A 41 -4.32 -5.69 -7.45
C LYS A 41 -2.86 -5.43 -7.80
N PHE A 42 -2.20 -4.55 -7.05
CA PHE A 42 -0.77 -4.25 -7.21
C PHE A 42 0.14 -5.21 -6.44
N GLY A 43 -0.39 -6.29 -5.87
CA GLY A 43 0.41 -7.32 -5.18
C GLY A 43 0.71 -7.02 -3.71
N PHE A 44 0.03 -6.03 -3.12
CA PHE A 44 0.11 -5.83 -1.68
C PHE A 44 -0.68 -6.90 -0.93
N VAL A 45 -0.09 -7.40 0.16
CA VAL A 45 -0.67 -8.40 1.05
C VAL A 45 -0.86 -7.82 2.45
N LEU A 46 -1.79 -8.37 3.21
CA LEU A 46 -1.94 -8.00 4.62
C LEU A 46 -0.71 -8.45 5.41
N ALA A 47 -0.26 -7.59 6.32
CA ALA A 47 0.79 -7.88 7.27
C ALA A 47 0.32 -7.53 8.69
N PRO A 48 0.87 -8.20 9.72
CA PRO A 48 0.69 -7.76 11.09
C PRO A 48 1.37 -6.40 11.29
N PHE A 49 0.80 -5.56 12.15
CA PHE A 49 1.53 -4.38 12.62
C PHE A 49 2.67 -4.80 13.53
N ASP A 50 3.83 -4.16 13.36
CA ASP A 50 4.94 -4.27 14.31
C ASP A 50 4.87 -3.09 15.31
N GLY A 51 3.87 -3.16 16.19
CA GLY A 51 3.56 -2.11 17.16
C GLY A 51 2.27 -1.34 16.87
N ALA A 52 2.15 -0.14 17.45
CA ALA A 52 0.98 0.71 17.20
C ALA A 52 1.02 1.29 15.78
N PRO A 53 -0.12 1.42 15.09
CA PRO A 53 -0.19 2.10 13.80
C PRO A 53 0.39 3.51 13.92
N ARG A 54 1.25 3.88 12.97
CA ARG A 54 1.81 5.23 12.89
C ARG A 54 0.72 6.29 12.71
N TYR A 55 -0.35 5.92 11.99
CA TYR A 55 -1.59 6.68 11.93
C TYR A 55 -2.65 5.98 12.76
N GLY A 56 -3.00 6.55 13.92
CA GLY A 56 -3.96 5.93 14.87
C GLY A 56 -5.38 5.70 14.35
N ARG A 57 -5.68 6.05 13.10
CA ARG A 57 -6.94 5.71 12.41
C ARG A 57 -6.81 4.48 11.50
N SER A 58 -5.63 3.90 11.37
CA SER A 58 -5.36 2.73 10.54
C SER A 58 -5.52 1.45 11.35
N ASP A 59 -6.10 0.43 10.75
CA ASP A 59 -6.31 -0.90 11.33
C ASP A 59 -5.84 -2.01 10.39
N LEU A 60 -5.28 -1.66 9.22
CA LEU A 60 -4.61 -2.58 8.30
C LEU A 60 -3.21 -2.07 7.96
N LEU A 61 -2.23 -2.99 7.97
CA LEU A 61 -0.95 -2.82 7.33
C LEU A 61 -0.95 -3.67 6.06
N LEU A 62 -0.60 -3.06 4.93
CA LEU A 62 -0.38 -3.76 3.67
C LEU A 62 1.08 -3.61 3.27
N LYS A 63 1.71 -4.70 2.84
CA LYS A 63 3.09 -4.69 2.39
C LYS A 63 3.27 -5.37 1.03
N ARG A 64 4.34 -5.02 0.35
CA ARG A 64 4.75 -5.61 -0.91
C ARG A 64 6.27 -5.57 -1.04
N SER A 65 6.85 -6.70 -1.41
CA SER A 65 8.23 -6.76 -1.89
C SER A 65 8.32 -6.22 -3.33
N LEU A 66 9.33 -5.40 -3.58
CA LEU A 66 9.56 -4.75 -4.88
C LEU A 66 10.36 -5.61 -5.83
#